data_AF-A0A9X0MCK6-F1
#
_entry.id   AF-A0A9X0MCK6-F1
#
_cell.length_a   1.000
_cell.length_b   1.000
_cell.length_c   1.000
_cell.angle_alpha   90.00
_cell.angle_beta   90.00
_cell.angle_gamma   90.00
#
_symmetry.space_group_name_H-M   'P 1'
#
loop_
_entity.id
_entity.type
_entity.pdbx_description
1 polymer ?
#
loop_
_entity_poly.entity_id
_entity_poly.type
_entity_poly.pdbx_seq_one_letter_code
_entity_poly.pdbx_strand_id
1 'polypeptide(L)'
;MREIKFRVWSKHTKKMFYEGFYISQNGDLFQNDSLDYKNKDSFEVMQYTGLKDKNGKEIYEGDILECTSELLTNYGTTRTGRFETTYKQVIWLTDSWGYRVLKSKHIVEGAERKGLEVAIKFGVVCGNIYENPELLNGVGDAE
;
A
#
# COMPACT_ATOMS: atom_id res chain seq x y z
N MET A 1 6.59 -15.10 15.87
CA MET A 1 7.65 -14.44 15.09
C MET A 1 7.01 -13.94 13.80
N ARG A 2 7.23 -12.68 13.40
CA ARG A 2 6.64 -12.15 12.15
C ARG A 2 7.45 -12.63 10.95
N GLU A 3 6.80 -12.95 9.85
CA GLU A 3 7.49 -13.21 8.59
C GLU A 3 8.11 -11.92 8.05
N ILE A 4 9.34 -12.01 7.54
CA ILE A 4 10.05 -10.91 6.92
C ILE A 4 10.17 -11.23 5.43
N LYS A 5 9.45 -10.47 4.61
CA LYS A 5 9.47 -10.58 3.14
C LYS A 5 9.63 -9.20 2.53
N PHE A 6 10.18 -9.18 1.33
CA PHE A 6 10.36 -7.98 0.54
C PHE A 6 9.94 -8.25 -0.91
N ARG A 7 9.48 -7.22 -1.58
CA ARG A 7 9.34 -7.20 -3.04
C ARG A 7 10.02 -5.94 -3.57
N VAL A 8 10.37 -5.98 -4.86
CA VAL A 8 11.18 -4.94 -5.48
C VAL A 8 10.54 -4.50 -6.77
N TRP A 9 10.31 -3.20 -6.90
CA TRP A 9 9.93 -2.60 -8.17
C TRP A 9 11.17 -2.13 -8.93
N SER A 10 11.35 -2.59 -10.17
CA SER A 10 12.39 -2.08 -11.06
C SER A 10 11.87 -0.89 -11.87
N LYS A 11 12.52 0.27 -11.71
CA LYS A 11 12.16 1.48 -12.48
C LYS A 11 12.53 1.36 -13.95
N HIS A 12 13.54 0.54 -14.29
CA HIS A 12 13.99 0.30 -15.65
C HIS A 12 13.04 -0.64 -16.40
N THR A 13 12.78 -1.83 -15.85
CA THR A 13 11.94 -2.82 -16.54
C THR A 13 10.45 -2.60 -16.30
N LYS A 14 10.07 -1.75 -15.34
CA LYS A 14 8.68 -1.56 -14.88
C LYS A 14 8.01 -2.88 -14.49
N LYS A 15 8.73 -3.68 -13.70
CA LYS A 15 8.27 -5.00 -13.21
C LYS A 15 8.47 -5.13 -11.72
N MET A 16 7.54 -5.84 -11.08
CA MET A 16 7.63 -6.27 -9.68
C MET A 16 8.34 -7.62 -9.57
N PHE A 17 9.32 -7.71 -8.69
CA PHE A 17 10.07 -8.92 -8.38
C PHE A 17 9.80 -9.33 -6.93
N TYR A 18 9.49 -10.60 -6.72
CA TYR A 18 9.22 -11.19 -5.40
C TYR A 18 10.36 -12.10 -4.93
N GLU A 19 11.29 -12.41 -5.83
CA GLU A 19 12.45 -13.28 -5.62
C GLU A 19 13.57 -12.91 -6.61
N GLY A 20 14.73 -13.55 -6.48
CA GLY A 20 15.87 -13.33 -7.39
C GLY A 20 16.59 -12.01 -7.21
N PHE A 21 16.50 -11.41 -6.01
CA PHE A 21 17.25 -10.21 -5.65
C PHE A 21 17.96 -10.35 -4.29
N TYR A 22 19.04 -9.59 -4.12
CA TYR A 22 19.81 -9.50 -2.87
C TYR A 22 19.95 -8.04 -2.45
N ILE A 23 19.81 -7.77 -1.16
CA ILE A 23 20.01 -6.43 -0.58
C ILE A 23 21.23 -6.50 0.34
N SER A 24 22.27 -5.73 0.05
CA SER A 24 23.45 -5.63 0.92
C SER A 24 23.16 -4.81 2.18
N GLN A 25 24.04 -4.89 3.18
CA GLN A 25 23.96 -4.06 4.39
C GLN A 25 24.04 -2.56 4.09
N ASN A 26 24.67 -2.18 2.99
CA ASN A 26 24.76 -0.79 2.55
C ASN A 26 23.51 -0.34 1.79
N GLY A 27 22.53 -1.22 1.54
CA GLY A 27 21.32 -0.96 0.78
C GLY A 27 21.47 -1.10 -0.73
N ASP A 28 22.60 -1.62 -1.23
CA ASP A 28 22.76 -1.93 -2.65
C ASP A 28 21.91 -3.16 -3.01
N LEU A 29 21.24 -3.11 -4.16
CA LEU A 29 20.37 -4.18 -4.67
C LEU A 29 21.00 -4.87 -5.87
N PHE A 30 20.97 -6.21 -5.89
CA PHE A 30 21.48 -7.05 -6.97
C PHE A 30 20.35 -7.93 -7.49
N GLN A 31 20.28 -8.15 -8.81
CA GLN A 31 19.23 -8.93 -9.45
C GLN A 31 19.85 -10.04 -10.32
N ASN A 32 19.45 -11.30 -10.07
CA ASN A 32 19.86 -12.50 -10.84
C ASN A 32 21.36 -12.60 -11.15
N ASP A 33 22.20 -12.61 -10.11
CA ASP A 33 23.67 -12.79 -10.13
C ASP A 33 24.49 -11.83 -11.02
N SER A 34 23.83 -11.02 -11.85
CA SER A 34 24.44 -9.94 -12.61
C SER A 34 24.69 -8.77 -11.67
N LEU A 35 25.96 -8.47 -11.44
CA LEU A 35 26.46 -7.30 -10.70
C LEU A 35 26.11 -5.94 -11.36
N ASP A 36 25.34 -5.95 -12.45
CA ASP A 36 25.13 -4.84 -13.38
C ASP A 36 24.26 -3.71 -12.85
N TYR A 37 23.51 -3.93 -11.77
CA TYR A 37 22.59 -2.90 -11.26
C TYR A 37 22.99 -2.37 -9.88
N LYS A 38 24.22 -1.86 -9.78
CA LYS A 38 24.65 -1.02 -8.65
C LYS A 38 24.03 0.37 -8.73
N ASN A 39 22.71 0.46 -8.61
CA ASN A 39 22.07 1.76 -8.47
C ASN A 39 20.84 1.66 -7.59
N LYS A 40 20.96 2.17 -6.35
CA LYS A 40 19.88 2.24 -5.36
C LYS A 40 18.67 2.99 -5.91
N ASP A 41 18.90 3.95 -6.80
CA ASP A 41 17.82 4.76 -7.38
C ASP A 41 17.05 4.02 -8.48
N SER A 42 17.54 2.88 -8.97
CA SER A 42 16.88 2.09 -10.02
C SER A 42 15.80 1.16 -9.49
N PHE A 43 15.73 0.97 -8.18
CA PHE A 43 14.78 0.06 -7.55
C PHE A 43 14.07 0.72 -6.38
N GLU A 44 12.90 0.17 -6.06
CA GLU A 44 12.14 0.52 -4.88
C GLU A 44 11.85 -0.76 -4.11
N VAL A 45 12.31 -0.82 -2.86
CA VAL A 45 12.13 -1.98 -1.99
C VAL A 45 10.91 -1.74 -1.11
N MET A 46 10.01 -2.71 -1.05
CA MET A 46 8.80 -2.66 -0.23
C MET A 46 8.76 -3.84 0.75
N GLN A 47 8.53 -3.56 2.02
CA GLN A 47 8.43 -4.60 3.04
C GLN A 47 7.01 -5.15 3.17
N TYR A 48 6.90 -6.46 3.41
CA TYR A 48 5.66 -7.10 3.82
C TYR A 48 5.21 -6.62 5.21
N THR A 49 3.94 -6.27 5.33
CA THR A 49 3.39 -5.74 6.59
C THR A 49 3.24 -6.80 7.68
N GLY A 50 3.17 -8.08 7.32
CA GLY A 50 2.71 -9.15 8.22
C GLY A 50 1.19 -9.35 8.20
N LEU A 51 0.46 -8.54 7.43
CA LEU A 51 -0.99 -8.53 7.37
C LEU A 51 -1.50 -9.02 6.01
N LYS A 52 -2.74 -9.50 5.98
CA LYS A 52 -3.44 -9.90 4.75
C LYS A 52 -4.73 -9.10 4.63
N ASP A 53 -5.11 -8.79 3.41
CA ASP A 53 -6.39 -8.15 3.13
C ASP A 53 -7.57 -9.12 3.35
N LYS A 54 -8.80 -8.64 3.15
CA LYS A 54 -10.00 -9.46 3.38
C LYS A 54 -10.08 -10.72 2.48
N ASN A 55 -9.34 -10.73 1.37
CA ASN A 55 -9.27 -11.84 0.42
C ASN A 55 -8.03 -12.74 0.66
N GLY A 56 -7.27 -12.49 1.73
CA GLY A 56 -6.09 -13.28 2.07
C GLY A 56 -4.82 -12.91 1.28
N LYS A 57 -4.85 -11.83 0.48
CA LYS A 57 -3.67 -11.33 -0.23
C LYS A 57 -2.75 -10.61 0.74
N GLU A 58 -1.46 -10.92 0.68
CA GLU A 58 -0.43 -10.25 1.49
C GLU A 58 -0.35 -8.76 1.14
N ILE A 59 -0.20 -7.93 2.16
CA ILE A 59 -0.12 -6.47 2.03
C ILE A 59 1.32 -6.02 2.23
N TYR A 60 1.85 -5.27 1.29
CA TYR A 60 3.18 -4.69 1.29
C TYR A 60 3.10 -3.16 1.40
N GLU A 61 4.21 -2.54 1.78
CA GLU A 61 4.38 -1.09 1.66
C GLU A 61 4.06 -0.60 0.24
N GLY A 62 3.38 0.55 0.15
CA GLY A 62 2.97 1.14 -1.12
C GLY A 62 1.75 0.47 -1.78
N ASP A 63 1.20 -0.61 -1.22
CA ASP A 63 -0.09 -1.14 -1.68
C ASP A 63 -1.22 -0.12 -1.47
N ILE A 64 -2.21 -0.16 -2.36
CA ILE A 64 -3.41 0.66 -2.29
C ILE A 64 -4.58 -0.23 -1.92
N LEU A 65 -5.22 0.10 -0.80
CA LEU A 65 -6.42 -0.55 -0.32
C LEU A 65 -7.66 0.21 -0.80
N GLU A 66 -8.55 -0.51 -1.47
CA GLU A 66 -9.94 -0.08 -1.66
C GLU A 66 -10.75 -0.57 -0.46
N CYS A 67 -11.26 0.36 0.34
CA CYS A 67 -12.03 0.08 1.54
C CYS A 67 -13.45 0.60 1.37
N THR A 68 -14.43 -0.29 1.38
CA THR A 68 -15.85 0.07 1.45
C THR A 68 -16.34 -0.09 2.88
N SER A 69 -16.83 1.00 3.47
CA SER A 69 -17.37 1.00 4.84
C SER A 69 -18.69 1.74 4.91
N GLU A 70 -19.58 1.26 5.77
CA GLU A 70 -20.81 1.98 6.10
C GLU A 70 -20.48 3.25 6.89
N LEU A 71 -21.12 4.36 6.52
CA LEU A 71 -21.05 5.60 7.26
C LEU A 71 -21.83 5.45 8.56
N LEU A 72 -21.22 5.90 9.65
CA LEU A 72 -21.82 5.85 10.98
C LEU A 72 -22.00 7.27 11.52
N THR A 73 -23.10 7.52 12.21
CA THR A 73 -23.35 8.76 12.95
C THR A 73 -23.27 8.49 14.45
N ASN A 74 -23.48 9.54 15.27
CA ASN A 74 -23.48 9.43 16.74
C ASN A 74 -22.19 8.78 17.27
N TYR A 75 -21.04 9.27 16.82
CA TYR A 75 -19.71 8.75 17.19
C TYR A 75 -19.50 7.26 16.89
N GLY A 76 -20.06 6.77 15.78
CA GLY A 76 -19.85 5.39 15.34
C GLY A 76 -20.88 4.39 15.84
N THR A 77 -21.97 4.86 16.46
CA THR A 77 -22.98 3.96 17.06
C THR A 77 -24.22 3.76 16.20
N THR A 78 -24.56 4.71 15.35
CA THR A 78 -25.76 4.63 14.49
C THR A 78 -25.39 4.36 13.04
N ARG A 79 -25.88 3.23 12.52
CA ARG A 79 -25.78 2.81 11.12
C ARG A 79 -26.65 3.70 10.24
N THR A 80 -26.08 4.25 9.16
CA THR A 80 -26.83 5.13 8.25
C THR A 80 -27.40 4.41 7.04
N GLY A 81 -26.98 3.17 6.78
CA GLY A 81 -27.26 2.44 5.55
C GLY A 81 -26.53 2.98 4.31
N ARG A 82 -25.75 4.07 4.45
CA ARG A 82 -24.96 4.66 3.36
C ARG A 82 -23.55 4.12 3.40
N PHE A 83 -22.98 3.83 2.23
CA PHE A 83 -21.64 3.30 2.09
C PHE A 83 -20.73 4.30 1.38
N GLU A 84 -19.47 4.30 1.77
CA GLU A 84 -18.42 5.05 1.10
C GLU A 84 -17.26 4.12 0.75
N THR A 85 -16.71 4.30 -0.44
CA THR A 85 -15.44 3.70 -0.85
C THR A 85 -14.32 4.71 -0.68
N THR A 86 -13.25 4.29 0.00
CA THR A 86 -12.05 5.08 0.23
C THR A 86 -10.82 4.34 -0.30
N TYR A 87 -9.86 5.09 -0.82
CA TYR A 87 -8.58 4.55 -1.30
C TYR A 87 -7.47 4.97 -0.36
N LYS A 88 -6.64 4.01 0.05
CA LYS A 88 -5.65 4.21 1.11
C LYS A 88 -4.32 3.58 0.71
N GLN A 89 -3.26 4.38 0.66
CA GLN A 89 -1.89 3.90 0.47
C GLN A 89 -1.35 3.36 1.80
N VAL A 90 -0.82 2.14 1.80
CA VAL A 90 -0.12 1.54 2.93
C VAL A 90 1.27 2.15 3.06
N ILE A 91 1.59 2.67 4.25
CA ILE A 91 2.86 3.34 4.53
C ILE A 91 3.41 2.93 5.89
N TRP A 92 4.73 2.97 6.06
CA TRP A 92 5.35 2.93 7.38
C TRP A 92 5.29 4.33 8.01
N LEU A 93 4.62 4.45 9.16
CA LEU A 93 4.66 5.64 10.00
C LEU A 93 5.82 5.51 11.00
N THR A 94 6.02 6.50 11.87
CA THR A 94 7.16 6.60 12.79
C THR A 94 7.51 5.29 13.52
N ASP A 95 6.51 4.50 13.89
CA ASP A 95 6.67 3.30 14.73
C ASP A 95 5.80 2.10 14.28
N SER A 96 5.02 2.23 13.21
CA SER A 96 3.99 1.23 12.88
C SER A 96 3.49 1.34 11.44
N TRP A 97 2.91 0.26 10.94
CA TRP A 97 2.15 0.29 9.69
C TRP A 97 0.89 1.13 9.84
N GLY A 98 0.71 2.06 8.91
CA GLY A 98 -0.45 2.90 8.80
C GLY A 98 -0.91 3.03 7.36
N TYR A 99 -1.71 4.06 7.11
CA TYR A 99 -2.11 4.39 5.77
C TYR A 99 -2.25 5.90 5.58
N ARG A 100 -2.03 6.35 4.34
CA ARG A 100 -2.39 7.68 3.85
C ARG A 100 -3.67 7.58 3.05
N VAL A 101 -4.64 8.46 3.31
CA VAL A 101 -5.87 8.55 2.52
C VAL A 101 -5.52 9.17 1.17
N LEU A 102 -5.80 8.44 0.08
CA LEU A 102 -5.63 8.94 -1.28
C LEU A 102 -6.90 9.60 -1.80
N LYS A 103 -8.06 8.97 -1.54
CA LYS A 103 -9.37 9.47 -2.00
C LYS A 103 -10.47 9.13 -1.00
N SER A 104 -11.27 10.13 -0.62
CA SER A 104 -12.47 9.98 0.21
C SER A 104 -13.36 11.23 0.08
N LYS A 105 -14.68 11.04 0.11
CA LYS A 105 -15.67 12.12 0.12
C LYS A 105 -15.79 12.80 1.48
N HIS A 106 -15.55 12.06 2.56
CA HIS A 106 -15.78 12.54 3.93
C HIS A 106 -14.53 12.58 4.81
N ILE A 107 -13.44 11.95 4.38
CA ILE A 107 -12.15 11.96 5.07
C ILE A 107 -11.19 12.83 4.27
N VAL A 108 -10.39 13.62 4.98
CA VAL A 108 -9.37 14.48 4.38
C VAL A 108 -8.35 13.64 3.60
N GLU A 109 -8.20 13.94 2.32
CA GLU A 109 -7.15 13.37 1.46
C GLU A 109 -5.77 13.80 1.94
N GLY A 110 -4.77 12.94 1.74
CA GLY A 110 -3.42 13.12 2.28
C GLY A 110 -3.30 12.86 3.79
N ALA A 111 -4.41 12.71 4.51
CA ALA A 111 -4.34 12.43 5.95
C ALA A 111 -3.72 11.06 6.21
N GLU A 112 -2.74 11.04 7.10
CA GLU A 112 -2.06 9.83 7.55
C GLU A 112 -2.66 9.34 8.86
N ARG A 113 -2.90 8.04 8.96
CA ARG A 113 -3.53 7.42 10.13
C ARG A 113 -2.83 6.13 10.52
N LYS A 114 -2.67 5.94 11.83
CA LYS A 114 -2.33 4.62 12.41
C LYS A 114 -3.53 3.68 12.31
N GLY A 115 -3.28 2.39 12.55
CA GLY A 115 -4.35 1.38 12.66
C GLY A 115 -4.72 0.70 11.34
N LEU A 116 -3.69 0.33 10.56
CA LEU A 116 -3.88 -0.45 9.34
C LEU A 116 -4.72 -1.73 9.57
N GLU A 117 -4.55 -2.39 10.72
CA GLU A 117 -5.31 -3.59 11.12
C GLU A 117 -6.84 -3.42 11.09
N VAL A 118 -7.35 -2.20 11.29
CA VAL A 118 -8.79 -1.93 11.20
C VAL A 118 -9.20 -1.77 9.74
N ALA A 119 -8.40 -1.06 8.95
CA ALA A 119 -8.68 -0.80 7.54
C ALA A 119 -8.73 -2.11 6.73
N ILE A 120 -7.80 -3.04 6.99
CA ILE A 120 -7.69 -4.29 6.22
C ILE A 120 -8.88 -5.24 6.41
N LYS A 121 -9.64 -5.12 7.51
CA LYS A 121 -10.84 -5.95 7.75
C LYS A 121 -11.90 -5.75 6.66
N PHE A 122 -11.90 -4.57 6.04
CA PHE A 122 -12.87 -4.18 5.01
C PHE A 122 -12.19 -3.80 3.69
N GLY A 123 -10.85 -3.84 3.66
CA GLY A 123 -10.03 -3.44 2.52
C GLY A 123 -9.63 -4.62 1.63
N VAL A 124 -9.48 -4.35 0.33
CA VAL A 124 -8.83 -5.24 -0.65
C VAL A 124 -7.68 -4.48 -1.28
N VAL A 125 -6.54 -5.14 -1.49
CA VAL A 125 -5.46 -4.56 -2.29
C VAL A 125 -5.90 -4.50 -3.75
N CYS A 126 -6.18 -3.29 -4.25
CA CYS A 126 -6.61 -3.04 -5.63
C CYS A 126 -5.46 -2.63 -6.56
N GLY A 127 -4.28 -2.31 -6.01
CA GLY A 127 -3.11 -1.91 -6.79
C GLY A 127 -1.96 -1.49 -5.87
N ASN A 128 -0.93 -0.87 -6.45
CA ASN A 128 0.14 -0.22 -5.70
C ASN A 128 0.62 1.05 -6.40
N ILE A 129 1.34 1.91 -5.68
CA ILE A 129 1.78 3.22 -6.19
C ILE A 129 2.71 3.18 -7.42
N TYR A 130 3.29 2.02 -7.75
CA TYR A 130 4.24 1.87 -8.84
C TYR A 130 3.59 1.33 -10.12
N GLU A 131 2.77 0.28 -9.98
CA GLU A 131 2.06 -0.35 -11.09
C GLU A 131 0.77 0.39 -11.45
N ASN A 132 0.20 1.15 -10.50
CA ASN A 132 -1.07 1.85 -10.65
C ASN A 132 -0.99 3.35 -10.31
N PRO A 133 -0.12 4.13 -10.99
CA PRO A 133 0.00 5.57 -10.72
C PRO A 133 -1.32 6.34 -10.96
N GLU A 134 -2.20 5.83 -11.81
CA GLU A 134 -3.55 6.37 -12.05
C GLU A 134 -4.44 6.38 -10.80
N LEU A 135 -4.15 5.52 -9.81
CA LEU A 135 -4.90 5.49 -8.54
C LEU A 135 -4.46 6.60 -7.57
N LEU A 136 -3.38 7.32 -7.88
CA LEU A 136 -2.87 8.42 -7.06
C LEU A 136 -3.51 9.76 -7.43
N ASN A 137 -3.87 9.92 -8.70
CA ASN A 137 -4.54 11.10 -9.20
C ASN A 137 -6.02 10.74 -9.29
N GLY A 138 -6.85 11.28 -8.39
CA GLY A 138 -8.28 11.07 -8.46
C GLY A 138 -8.77 11.35 -9.88
N VAL A 139 -9.41 10.37 -10.52
CA VAL A 139 -10.18 10.60 -11.75
C VAL A 139 -11.07 11.79 -11.45
N GLY A 140 -10.71 12.92 -12.08
CA GLY A 140 -11.48 14.15 -12.05
C GLY A 140 -12.89 13.83 -12.49
N ASP A 141 -13.83 14.53 -11.89
CA ASP A 141 -15.25 14.46 -12.16
C ASP A 141 -15.51 14.22 -13.65
N ALA A 142 -15.95 13.00 -13.98
CA ALA A 142 -16.73 12.80 -15.18
C ALA A 142 -18.15 13.23 -14.79
N GLU A 143 -18.48 14.46 -15.19
CA GLU A 143 -19.85 15.00 -15.25
C GLU A 143 -20.81 14.05 -15.95
#